data_AF-A0A328UJK2-F1
#
_entry.id   AF-A0A328UJK2-F1
#
_cell.length_a   1.000
_cell.length_b   1.000
_cell.length_c   1.000
_cell.angle_alpha   90.00
_cell.angle_beta   90.00
_cell.angle_gamma   90.00
#
_symmetry.space_group_name_H-M   'P 1'
#
loop_
_entity.id
_entity.type
_entity.pdbx_description
1 polymer ?
#
loop_
_entity_poly.entity_id
_entity_poly.type
_entity_poly.pdbx_seq_one_letter_code
_entity_poly.pdbx_strand_id
1 'polypeptide(L)'
;MKIFLKGFCIGLLCLSLLGLLWFLVLQPGLTNREAQNLKEEYAQPLPGESSGELPAGKEQPEPESLVALSALQAEYPDIQGWISIPGTCVDYPVLQSSADDPEYYLRRTYKGEHRTAGSIFFQWDCSPESKNLVVYGHNMNDGTMFAVLQKMADEAFRKEHSKILLQTSDGLREYRIAAVLKTDIQKFPFNRTEFADDGDFLSFQKELFAQSLYKPETIPGADHRLLTLVTCSYEWESARTVVVATEVR
;
A
#
# COMPACT_ATOMS: atom_id res chain seq x y z
N MET A 1 -10.28 3.89 -53.68
CA MET A 1 -10.91 4.40 -52.44
C MET A 1 -11.06 3.34 -51.35
N LYS A 2 -11.67 2.17 -51.60
CA LYS A 2 -11.90 1.12 -50.58
C LYS A 2 -10.62 0.56 -49.92
N ILE A 3 -9.52 0.41 -50.66
CA ILE A 3 -8.25 -0.12 -50.14
C ILE A 3 -7.57 0.88 -49.20
N PHE A 4 -7.55 2.16 -49.58
CA PHE A 4 -7.02 3.24 -48.76
C PHE A 4 -7.80 3.41 -47.46
N LEU A 5 -9.14 3.37 -47.52
CA LEU A 5 -9.99 3.46 -46.34
C LEU A 5 -9.74 2.29 -45.37
N LYS A 6 -9.57 1.06 -45.89
CA LYS A 6 -9.21 -0.11 -45.07
C LYS A 6 -7.84 0.06 -44.39
N GLY A 7 -6.83 0.51 -45.13
CA GLY A 7 -5.49 0.76 -44.57
C GLY A 7 -5.50 1.83 -43.47
N PHE A 8 -6.25 2.91 -43.68
CA PHE A 8 -6.42 3.96 -42.70
C PHE A 8 -7.14 3.46 -41.43
N CYS A 9 -8.22 2.68 -41.57
CA CYS A 9 -8.91 2.08 -40.42
C CYS A 9 -8.04 1.10 -39.63
N ILE A 10 -7.23 0.27 -40.32
CA ILE A 10 -6.28 -0.64 -39.67
C ILE A 10 -5.22 0.17 -38.91
N GLY A 11 -4.70 1.25 -39.49
CA GLY A 11 -3.74 2.14 -38.83
C GLY A 11 -4.30 2.76 -37.56
N LEU A 12 -5.53 3.29 -37.59
CA LEU A 12 -6.20 3.83 -36.41
C LEU A 12 -6.44 2.77 -35.33
N LEU A 13 -6.85 1.57 -35.74
CA LEU A 13 -7.03 0.45 -34.81
C LEU A 13 -5.70 0.08 -34.13
N CYS A 14 -4.61 -0.04 -34.89
CA CYS A 14 -3.29 -0.33 -34.33
C CYS A 14 -2.82 0.75 -33.35
N LEU A 15 -2.97 2.04 -33.69
CA LEU A 15 -2.64 3.14 -32.78
C LEU A 15 -3.48 3.11 -31.50
N SER A 16 -4.77 2.81 -31.61
CA SER A 16 -5.65 2.66 -30.44
C SER A 16 -5.25 1.49 -29.55
N LEU A 17 -4.87 0.34 -30.13
CA LEU A 17 -4.42 -0.83 -29.40
C LEU A 17 -3.07 -0.59 -28.71
N LEU A 18 -2.15 0.12 -29.36
CA LEU A 18 -0.88 0.55 -28.75
C LEU A 18 -1.11 1.53 -27.60
N GLY A 19 -2.05 2.48 -27.76
CA GLY A 19 -2.44 3.39 -26.69
C GLY A 19 -3.06 2.66 -25.50
N LEU A 20 -3.93 1.66 -25.76
CA LEU A 20 -4.52 0.82 -24.71
C LEU A 20 -3.47 -0.05 -24.02
N LEU A 21 -2.54 -0.65 -24.76
CA LEU A 21 -1.43 -1.43 -24.18
C LEU A 21 -0.55 -0.54 -23.29
N TRP A 22 -0.19 0.65 -23.77
CA TRP A 22 0.57 1.63 -23.00
C TRP A 22 -0.15 2.01 -21.69
N PHE A 23 -1.44 2.34 -21.79
CA PHE A 23 -2.22 2.84 -20.66
C PHE A 23 -2.59 1.75 -19.64
N LEU A 24 -2.94 0.55 -20.09
CA LEU A 24 -3.46 -0.52 -19.24
C LEU A 24 -2.40 -1.48 -18.71
N VAL A 25 -1.28 -1.63 -19.41
CA VAL A 25 -0.27 -2.64 -19.07
C VAL A 25 1.06 -2.01 -18.69
N LEU A 26 1.56 -1.06 -19.49
CA LEU A 26 2.90 -0.49 -19.25
C LEU A 26 2.90 0.54 -18.11
N GLN A 27 1.97 1.51 -18.13
CA GLN A 27 1.96 2.58 -17.12
C GLN A 27 1.83 2.10 -15.66
N PRO A 28 0.98 1.12 -15.33
CA PRO A 28 0.88 0.61 -13.96
C PRO A 28 2.20 -0.01 -13.43
N GLY A 29 2.85 -0.86 -14.23
CA GLY A 29 4.12 -1.49 -13.86
C GLY A 29 5.28 -0.49 -13.67
N LEU A 30 5.19 0.71 -14.25
CA LEU A 30 6.18 1.77 -14.02
C LEU A 30 6.18 2.26 -12.57
N THR A 31 5.04 2.33 -11.88
CA THR A 31 5.02 2.79 -10.46
C THR A 31 5.77 1.82 -9.56
N ASN A 32 5.53 0.51 -9.73
CA ASN A 32 6.28 -0.50 -8.98
C ASN A 32 7.77 -0.43 -9.30
N ARG A 33 8.14 -0.34 -10.58
CA ARG A 33 9.56 -0.24 -10.97
C ARG A 33 10.24 1.02 -10.44
N GLU A 34 9.57 2.16 -10.47
CA GLU A 34 10.11 3.40 -9.91
C GLU A 34 10.29 3.31 -8.39
N ALA A 35 9.35 2.68 -7.67
CA ALA A 35 9.51 2.42 -6.25
C ALA A 35 10.71 1.51 -5.98
N GLN A 36 10.91 0.45 -6.77
CA GLN A 36 12.08 -0.43 -6.62
C GLN A 36 13.39 0.31 -6.89
N ASN A 37 13.48 1.10 -7.96
CA ASN A 37 14.65 1.95 -8.22
C ASN A 37 14.93 2.91 -7.06
N LEU A 38 13.87 3.50 -6.48
CA LEU A 38 13.99 4.40 -5.33
C LEU A 38 14.49 3.64 -4.09
N LYS A 39 14.06 2.40 -3.88
CA LYS A 39 14.55 1.57 -2.79
C LYS A 39 16.03 1.23 -2.96
N GLU A 40 16.44 0.85 -4.17
CA GLU A 40 17.84 0.56 -4.50
C GLU A 40 18.74 1.78 -4.30
N GLU A 41 18.30 2.95 -4.78
CA GLU A 41 19.05 4.20 -4.68
C GLU A 41 19.24 4.67 -3.23
N TYR A 42 18.23 4.47 -2.39
CA TYR A 42 18.25 4.87 -0.98
C TYR A 42 18.42 3.68 -0.02
N ALA A 43 18.94 2.54 -0.47
CA ALA A 43 19.13 1.37 0.38
C ALA A 43 20.17 1.64 1.47
N GLN A 44 19.84 1.31 2.72
CA GLN A 44 20.81 1.27 3.82
C GLN A 44 21.20 -0.18 4.16
N PRO A 45 22.49 -0.44 4.39
CA PRO A 45 22.91 -1.74 4.91
C PRO A 45 22.33 -1.96 6.31
N LEU A 46 21.86 -3.18 6.57
CA LEU A 46 21.32 -3.56 7.87
C LEU A 46 22.42 -3.46 8.95
N PRO A 47 22.11 -2.96 10.17
CA PRO A 47 23.08 -2.93 11.25
C PRO A 47 23.55 -4.35 11.60
N GLY A 48 24.77 -4.72 11.23
CA GLY A 48 25.39 -6.01 11.54
C GLY A 48 25.98 -6.77 10.35
N GLU A 49 25.75 -6.35 9.11
CA GLU A 49 26.42 -6.94 7.94
C GLU A 49 27.81 -6.31 7.73
N SER A 50 28.80 -6.83 8.43
CA SER A 50 30.20 -6.66 8.04
C SER A 50 30.40 -7.31 6.67
N SER A 51 30.92 -6.53 5.73
CA SER A 51 31.34 -6.95 4.39
C SER A 51 32.11 -8.27 4.43
N GLY A 52 31.49 -9.32 3.93
CA GLY A 52 32.07 -10.65 3.75
C GLY A 52 31.43 -11.28 2.51
N GLU A 53 32.25 -11.60 1.52
CA GLU A 53 31.83 -12.26 0.27
C GLU A 53 30.99 -13.51 0.58
N LEU A 54 29.76 -13.56 0.06
CA LEU A 54 28.95 -14.78 0.03
C LEU A 54 29.07 -15.46 -1.35
N PRO A 55 29.18 -16.80 -1.40
CA PRO A 55 29.33 -17.55 -2.64
C PRO A 55 28.02 -17.59 -3.43
N ALA A 56 28.16 -17.60 -4.75
CA ALA A 56 27.06 -17.65 -5.70
C ALA A 56 26.23 -18.94 -5.56
N GLY A 57 24.90 -18.77 -5.53
CA GLY A 57 23.95 -19.81 -5.91
C GLY A 57 23.05 -20.35 -4.80
N LYS A 58 22.22 -19.49 -4.19
CA LYS A 58 20.82 -19.78 -3.80
C LYS A 58 20.06 -18.45 -3.83
N GLU A 59 18.90 -18.38 -4.49
CA GLU A 59 17.93 -17.29 -4.29
C GLU A 59 17.49 -17.35 -2.82
N GLN A 60 18.14 -16.54 -1.99
CA GLN A 60 17.67 -16.23 -0.64
C GLN A 60 16.62 -15.11 -0.78
N PRO A 61 15.57 -15.09 0.06
CA PRO A 61 14.66 -13.96 0.09
C PRO A 61 15.49 -12.69 0.30
N GLU A 62 15.30 -11.71 -0.58
CA GLU A 62 16.00 -10.44 -0.54
C GLU A 62 15.98 -9.90 0.90
N PRO A 63 17.14 -9.53 1.48
CA PRO A 63 17.16 -9.00 2.84
C PRO A 63 16.23 -7.78 2.90
N GLU A 64 15.44 -7.70 3.98
CA GLU A 64 14.55 -6.58 4.31
C GLU A 64 15.40 -5.31 4.48
N SER A 65 15.85 -4.70 3.39
CA SER A 65 16.73 -3.53 3.42
C SER A 65 15.95 -2.30 3.88
N LEU A 66 16.52 -1.61 4.87
CA LEU A 66 15.97 -0.34 5.34
C LEU A 66 16.20 0.74 4.28
N VAL A 67 15.25 1.66 4.15
CA VAL A 67 15.41 2.82 3.28
C VAL A 67 16.04 3.96 4.08
N ALA A 68 16.94 4.72 3.47
CA ALA A 68 17.52 5.96 4.00
C ALA A 68 16.46 7.07 4.01
N LEU A 69 15.40 6.89 4.80
CA LEU A 69 14.17 7.68 4.70
C LEU A 69 14.43 9.18 4.86
N SER A 70 15.33 9.59 5.76
CA SER A 70 15.69 11.00 5.93
C SER A 70 16.36 11.63 4.70
N ALA A 71 17.19 10.87 3.97
CA ALA A 71 17.80 11.34 2.74
C ALA A 71 16.76 11.41 1.61
N LEU A 72 15.87 10.42 1.55
CA LEU A 72 14.76 10.40 0.59
C LEU A 72 13.79 11.57 0.80
N GLN A 73 13.46 11.87 2.06
CA GLN A 73 12.61 12.99 2.46
C GLN A 73 13.21 14.36 2.17
N ALA A 74 14.54 14.47 2.16
CA ALA A 74 15.20 15.73 1.81
C ALA A 74 14.94 16.11 0.35
N GLU A 75 14.71 15.13 -0.54
CA GLU A 75 14.41 15.35 -1.95
C GLU A 75 12.90 15.31 -2.24
N TYR A 76 12.18 14.41 -1.57
CA TYR A 76 10.74 14.18 -1.74
C TYR A 76 10.03 14.32 -0.38
N PRO A 77 9.75 15.56 0.08
CA PRO A 77 9.25 15.82 1.44
C PRO A 77 7.87 15.21 1.71
N ASP A 78 7.07 14.95 0.69
CA ASP A 78 5.75 14.35 0.85
C ASP A 78 5.82 12.83 1.09
N ILE A 79 6.99 12.19 0.93
CA ILE A 79 7.20 10.80 1.35
C ILE A 79 7.35 10.78 2.88
N GLN A 80 6.38 10.19 3.57
CA GLN A 80 6.33 10.13 5.03
C GLN A 80 6.64 8.74 5.59
N GLY A 81 6.79 7.74 4.72
CA GLY A 81 7.22 6.41 5.13
C GLY A 81 7.52 5.47 3.98
N TRP A 82 7.76 4.22 4.32
CA TRP A 82 7.92 3.10 3.40
C TRP A 82 7.15 1.90 3.92
N ILE A 83 6.33 1.27 3.08
CA ILE A 83 5.55 0.10 3.45
C ILE A 83 5.90 -1.11 2.61
N SER A 84 6.08 -2.25 3.27
CA SER A 84 6.37 -3.53 2.62
C SER A 84 5.52 -4.67 3.20
N ILE A 85 5.09 -5.59 2.34
CA ILE A 85 4.48 -6.87 2.75
C ILE A 85 5.35 -7.99 2.15
N PRO A 86 6.23 -8.62 2.95
CA PRO A 86 7.18 -9.62 2.45
C PRO A 86 6.51 -10.74 1.64
N GLY A 87 7.16 -11.11 0.53
CA GLY A 87 6.64 -12.12 -0.41
C GLY A 87 5.54 -11.61 -1.34
N THR A 88 5.28 -10.30 -1.38
CA THR A 88 4.32 -9.68 -2.31
C THR A 88 4.96 -8.53 -3.10
N CYS A 89 4.22 -7.94 -4.03
CA CYS A 89 4.66 -6.74 -4.76
C CYS A 89 4.56 -5.44 -3.93
N VAL A 90 4.01 -5.49 -2.70
CA VAL A 90 3.88 -4.31 -1.85
C VAL A 90 5.24 -4.00 -1.25
N ASP A 91 5.88 -2.99 -1.82
CA ASP A 91 7.14 -2.42 -1.37
C ASP A 91 7.27 -1.02 -1.98
N TYR A 92 6.70 -0.02 -1.29
CA TYR A 92 6.42 1.29 -1.84
C TYR A 92 6.71 2.43 -0.84
N PRO A 93 7.11 3.62 -1.32
CA PRO A 93 7.04 4.83 -0.51
C PRO A 93 5.58 5.14 -0.17
N VAL A 94 5.36 5.64 1.03
CA VAL A 94 4.05 6.10 1.52
C VAL A 94 4.07 7.61 1.59
N LEU A 95 3.23 8.25 0.78
CA LEU A 95 3.12 9.71 0.75
C LEU A 95 2.05 10.22 1.72
N GLN A 96 2.05 11.52 1.98
CA GLN A 96 0.96 12.17 2.71
C GLN A 96 0.58 13.48 2.02
N SER A 97 -0.72 13.68 1.81
CA SER A 97 -1.26 14.92 1.25
C SER A 97 -1.79 15.84 2.35
N SER A 98 -2.22 17.05 1.96
CA SER A 98 -2.77 18.05 2.87
C SER A 98 -4.29 17.95 3.01
N ALA A 99 -4.85 18.70 3.97
CA ALA A 99 -6.30 18.85 4.15
C ALA A 99 -7.02 19.47 2.96
N ASP A 100 -6.32 20.30 2.16
CA ASP A 100 -6.89 21.00 1.00
C ASP A 100 -7.11 20.05 -0.20
N ASP A 101 -6.27 19.01 -0.33
CA ASP A 101 -6.45 17.94 -1.31
C ASP A 101 -6.11 16.57 -0.69
N PRO A 102 -7.02 16.00 0.14
CA PRO A 102 -6.80 14.74 0.85
C PRO A 102 -6.52 13.53 -0.04
N GLU A 103 -6.85 13.61 -1.32
CA GLU A 103 -6.69 12.53 -2.30
C GLU A 103 -5.66 12.90 -3.38
N TYR A 104 -4.80 13.90 -3.15
CA TYR A 104 -3.82 14.40 -4.13
C TYR A 104 -3.02 13.28 -4.80
N TYR A 105 -2.60 12.29 -4.02
CA TYR A 105 -1.78 11.15 -4.47
C TYR A 105 -2.55 9.98 -5.05
N LEU A 106 -3.89 10.05 -5.07
CA LEU A 106 -4.73 9.02 -5.68
C LEU A 106 -4.42 8.85 -7.17
N ARG A 107 -4.01 9.90 -7.89
CA ARG A 107 -3.63 9.80 -9.32
C ARG A 107 -2.33 10.51 -9.63
N ARG A 108 -1.42 10.55 -8.67
CA ARG A 108 -0.10 11.17 -8.84
C ARG A 108 1.02 10.29 -8.32
N THR A 109 2.16 10.33 -8.98
CA THR A 109 3.40 9.73 -8.50
C THR A 109 3.99 10.53 -7.34
N TYR A 110 5.06 10.03 -6.72
CA TYR A 110 5.83 10.75 -5.71
C TYR A 110 6.48 12.06 -6.22
N LYS A 111 6.53 12.25 -7.54
CA LYS A 111 6.99 13.48 -8.20
C LYS A 111 5.85 14.46 -8.53
N GLY A 112 4.61 14.12 -8.18
CA GLY A 112 3.42 14.91 -8.50
C GLY A 112 2.89 14.72 -9.94
N GLU A 113 3.52 13.86 -10.74
CA GLU A 113 3.13 13.61 -12.13
C GLU A 113 1.86 12.75 -12.19
N HIS A 114 0.98 13.00 -13.16
CA HIS A 114 -0.25 12.23 -13.29
C HIS A 114 0.02 10.76 -13.65
N ARG A 115 -0.54 9.85 -12.86
CA ARG A 115 -0.49 8.41 -13.13
C ARG A 115 -1.72 7.69 -12.62
N THR A 116 -2.30 6.81 -13.44
CA THR A 116 -3.51 6.05 -13.09
C THR A 116 -3.32 5.18 -11.85
N ALA A 117 -2.15 4.57 -11.68
CA ALA A 117 -1.81 3.80 -10.49
C ALA A 117 -1.62 4.65 -9.22
N GLY A 118 -1.47 5.98 -9.37
CA GLY A 118 -1.20 6.90 -8.27
C GLY A 118 0.03 6.49 -7.46
N SER A 119 -0.08 6.70 -6.14
CA SER A 119 0.89 6.26 -5.15
C SER A 119 0.19 5.59 -3.96
N ILE A 120 0.98 4.99 -3.06
CA ILE A 120 0.51 4.59 -1.73
C ILE A 120 0.59 5.82 -0.83
N PHE A 121 -0.46 6.12 -0.06
CA PHE A 121 -0.50 7.34 0.75
C PHE A 121 -1.26 7.16 2.07
N PHE A 122 -0.79 7.83 3.12
CA PHE A 122 -1.53 7.98 4.37
C PHE A 122 -2.78 8.83 4.16
N GLN A 123 -3.81 8.60 4.99
CA GLN A 123 -4.85 9.59 5.17
C GLN A 123 -4.22 10.93 5.61
N TRP A 124 -4.73 12.03 5.08
CA TRP A 124 -4.14 13.36 5.26
C TRP A 124 -3.95 13.77 6.73
N ASP A 125 -4.84 13.34 7.63
CA ASP A 125 -4.85 13.65 9.07
C ASP A 125 -4.15 12.61 9.94
N CYS A 126 -3.48 11.61 9.34
CA CYS A 126 -2.62 10.71 10.09
C CYS A 126 -1.43 11.48 10.68
N SER A 127 -1.06 11.14 11.91
CA SER A 127 0.14 11.64 12.57
C SER A 127 0.92 10.47 13.17
N PRO A 128 2.19 10.66 13.54
CA PRO A 128 2.96 9.65 14.28
C PRO A 128 2.28 9.16 15.57
N GLU A 129 1.36 9.94 16.14
CA GLU A 129 0.61 9.61 17.36
C GLU A 129 -0.76 8.99 17.11
N SER A 130 -1.22 8.91 15.86
CA SER A 130 -2.51 8.32 15.53
C SER A 130 -2.57 6.85 15.97
N LYS A 131 -3.60 6.50 16.76
CA LYS A 131 -3.83 5.13 17.21
C LYS A 131 -4.23 4.18 16.08
N ASN A 132 -4.72 4.72 14.98
CA ASN A 132 -5.01 4.00 13.74
C ASN A 132 -4.40 4.77 12.58
N LEU A 133 -3.31 4.25 12.01
CA LEU A 133 -2.74 4.76 10.77
C LEU A 133 -3.50 4.18 9.59
N VAL A 134 -4.01 5.03 8.70
CA VAL A 134 -4.80 4.60 7.54
C VAL A 134 -4.00 4.87 6.28
N VAL A 135 -3.80 3.83 5.47
CA VAL A 135 -3.02 3.88 4.23
C VAL A 135 -3.88 3.43 3.06
N TYR A 136 -3.94 4.23 2.01
CA TYR A 136 -4.69 3.97 0.80
C TYR A 136 -3.76 3.58 -0.35
N GLY A 137 -4.27 2.71 -1.22
CA GLY A 137 -3.60 2.33 -2.45
C GLY A 137 -4.59 1.75 -3.46
N HIS A 138 -4.33 1.96 -4.74
CA HIS A 138 -5.19 1.43 -5.80
C HIS A 138 -5.20 -0.09 -5.85
N ASN A 139 -6.32 -0.62 -6.33
CA ASN A 139 -6.44 -2.01 -6.74
C ASN A 139 -6.24 -2.06 -8.26
N MET A 140 -4.99 -2.28 -8.68
CA MET A 140 -4.63 -2.31 -10.10
C MET A 140 -4.86 -3.70 -10.72
N ASN A 141 -5.35 -3.71 -11.96
CA ASN A 141 -5.64 -4.95 -12.70
C ASN A 141 -4.40 -5.81 -12.98
N ASP A 142 -3.20 -5.20 -13.00
CA ASP A 142 -1.93 -5.89 -13.17
C ASP A 142 -1.40 -6.50 -11.87
N GLY A 143 -2.13 -6.33 -10.76
CA GLY A 143 -1.79 -6.86 -9.45
C GLY A 143 -0.86 -5.96 -8.62
N THR A 144 -0.45 -4.80 -9.13
CA THR A 144 0.41 -3.84 -8.41
C THR A 144 -0.35 -3.03 -7.36
N MET A 145 0.38 -2.19 -6.63
CA MET A 145 -0.14 -1.33 -5.56
C MET A 145 -0.78 -2.19 -4.46
N PHE A 146 -2.01 -1.91 -4.07
CA PHE A 146 -2.73 -2.67 -3.04
C PHE A 146 -3.70 -3.70 -3.60
N ALA A 147 -3.62 -4.05 -4.89
CA ALA A 147 -4.43 -5.12 -5.46
C ALA A 147 -4.29 -6.45 -4.71
N VAL A 148 -3.07 -6.73 -4.20
CA VAL A 148 -2.80 -7.94 -3.41
C VAL A 148 -3.65 -8.06 -2.14
N LEU A 149 -4.15 -6.95 -1.59
CA LEU A 149 -4.96 -6.98 -0.36
C LEU A 149 -6.25 -7.78 -0.51
N GLN A 150 -6.79 -7.91 -1.73
CA GLN A 150 -7.95 -8.76 -2.00
C GLN A 150 -7.69 -10.23 -1.67
N LYS A 151 -6.45 -10.70 -1.83
CA LYS A 151 -6.05 -12.08 -1.55
C LYS A 151 -5.98 -12.37 -0.05
N MET A 152 -5.94 -11.34 0.81
CA MET A 152 -5.90 -11.52 2.26
C MET A 152 -7.20 -12.12 2.83
N ALA A 153 -8.28 -12.18 2.04
CA ALA A 153 -9.47 -12.94 2.43
C ALA A 153 -9.20 -14.46 2.48
N ASP A 154 -8.30 -14.96 1.63
CA ASP A 154 -7.86 -16.36 1.65
C ASP A 154 -6.99 -16.64 2.88
N GLU A 155 -7.27 -17.73 3.58
CA GLU A 155 -6.59 -18.07 4.83
C GLU A 155 -5.13 -18.46 4.62
N ALA A 156 -4.82 -19.24 3.59
CA ALA A 156 -3.46 -19.70 3.34
C ALA A 156 -2.57 -18.52 2.94
N PHE A 157 -3.04 -17.69 2.00
CA PHE A 157 -2.34 -16.50 1.57
C PHE A 157 -2.11 -15.51 2.72
N ARG A 158 -3.15 -15.24 3.53
CA ARG A 158 -3.03 -14.34 4.68
C ARG A 158 -2.04 -14.85 5.73
N LYS A 159 -1.98 -16.16 5.97
CA LYS A 159 -1.02 -16.76 6.90
C LYS A 159 0.41 -16.69 6.39
N GLU A 160 0.60 -16.86 5.09
CA GLU A 160 1.91 -16.75 4.45
C GLU A 160 2.42 -15.30 4.44
N HIS A 161 1.52 -14.33 4.21
CA HIS A 161 1.84 -12.90 4.09
C HIS A 161 1.24 -12.06 5.22
N SER A 162 1.32 -12.53 6.47
CA SER A 162 0.69 -11.86 7.63
C SER A 162 1.47 -10.67 8.17
N LYS A 163 2.76 -10.55 7.82
CA LYS A 163 3.68 -9.51 8.30
C LYS A 163 3.61 -8.28 7.39
N ILE A 164 3.51 -7.11 8.00
CA ILE A 164 3.60 -5.81 7.32
C ILE A 164 4.71 -5.01 8.01
N LEU A 165 5.57 -4.40 7.22
CA LEU A 165 6.63 -3.52 7.69
C LEU A 165 6.29 -2.08 7.30
N LEU A 166 6.32 -1.17 8.28
CA LEU A 166 6.15 0.25 8.05
C LEU A 166 7.34 1.00 8.65
N GLN A 167 8.14 1.61 7.80
CA GLN A 167 9.21 2.53 8.20
C GLN A 167 8.68 3.97 8.15
N THR A 168 8.80 4.69 9.27
CA THR A 168 8.55 6.14 9.33
C THR A 168 9.77 6.85 9.91
N SER A 169 9.67 8.17 10.13
CA SER A 169 10.70 8.94 10.85
C SER A 169 11.00 8.39 12.24
N ASP A 170 10.05 7.68 12.86
CA ASP A 170 10.20 7.08 14.19
C ASP A 170 10.95 5.74 14.17
N GLY A 171 11.22 5.20 12.99
CA GLY A 171 11.87 3.92 12.79
C GLY A 171 10.99 2.89 12.08
N LEU A 172 11.50 1.66 12.02
CA LEU A 172 10.80 0.51 11.45
C LEU A 172 9.88 -0.12 12.50
N ARG A 173 8.60 -0.31 12.16
CA ARG A 173 7.62 -1.02 12.98
C ARG A 173 7.10 -2.24 12.22
N GLU A 174 6.97 -3.36 12.93
CA GLU A 174 6.30 -4.56 12.43
C GLU A 174 4.82 -4.53 12.84
N TYR A 175 3.95 -4.87 11.91
CA TYR A 175 2.53 -5.09 12.13
C TYR A 175 2.14 -6.49 11.67
N ARG A 176 1.16 -7.09 12.35
CA ARG A 176 0.57 -8.37 11.95
C ARG A 176 -0.91 -8.22 11.60
N ILE A 177 -1.31 -8.78 10.47
CA ILE A 177 -2.70 -8.77 10.03
C ILE A 177 -3.58 -9.47 11.07
N ALA A 178 -4.60 -8.77 11.55
CA ALA A 178 -5.49 -9.23 12.61
C ALA A 178 -6.96 -9.27 12.18
N ALA A 179 -7.36 -8.49 11.17
CA ALA A 179 -8.68 -8.57 10.55
C ALA A 179 -8.63 -8.22 9.06
N VAL A 180 -9.58 -8.77 8.30
CA VAL A 180 -9.83 -8.39 6.90
C VAL A 180 -11.31 -8.18 6.74
N LEU A 181 -11.71 -7.03 6.18
CA LEU A 181 -13.10 -6.64 5.99
C LEU A 181 -13.39 -6.40 4.51
N LYS A 182 -14.63 -6.64 4.10
CA LYS A 182 -15.22 -6.02 2.91
C LYS A 182 -16.29 -5.05 3.40
N THR A 183 -16.06 -3.76 3.25
CA THR A 183 -16.95 -2.72 3.80
C THR A 183 -16.87 -1.44 2.95
N ASP A 184 -17.56 -0.39 3.36
CA ASP A 184 -17.43 0.95 2.80
C ASP A 184 -17.60 1.98 3.93
N ILE A 185 -17.29 3.24 3.65
CA ILE A 185 -17.27 4.29 4.68
C ILE A 185 -18.65 4.58 5.28
N GLN A 186 -19.73 4.28 4.56
CA GLN A 186 -21.10 4.48 5.04
C GLN A 186 -21.53 3.37 5.99
N LYS A 187 -21.04 2.13 5.77
CA LYS A 187 -21.29 1.00 6.66
C LYS A 187 -20.44 1.05 7.92
N PHE A 188 -19.17 1.43 7.78
CA PHE A 188 -18.26 1.53 8.91
C PHE A 188 -17.15 2.54 8.65
N PRO A 189 -16.98 3.56 9.52
CA PRO A 189 -15.92 4.55 9.38
C PRO A 189 -14.56 3.98 9.84
N PHE A 190 -14.03 3.00 9.11
CA PHE A 190 -12.73 2.34 9.38
C PHE A 190 -11.55 3.31 9.40
N ASN A 191 -11.75 4.50 8.85
CA ASN A 191 -10.72 5.50 8.64
C ASN A 191 -10.61 6.54 9.78
N ARG A 192 -11.24 6.27 10.93
CA ARG A 192 -11.09 7.09 12.14
C ARG A 192 -9.65 7.01 12.64
N THR A 193 -9.01 8.17 12.76
CA THR A 193 -7.62 8.37 13.20
C THR A 193 -7.53 8.95 14.61
N GLU A 194 -8.57 9.67 15.05
CA GLU A 194 -8.70 10.31 16.35
C GLU A 194 -9.76 9.63 17.22
N PHE A 195 -9.49 9.61 18.54
CA PHE A 195 -10.34 8.97 19.56
C PHE A 195 -10.39 9.87 20.80
N ALA A 196 -11.56 9.96 21.42
CA ALA A 196 -11.74 10.81 22.60
C ALA A 196 -10.94 10.31 23.81
N ASP A 197 -10.92 8.98 23.99
CA ASP A 197 -10.20 8.29 25.06
C ASP A 197 -9.97 6.82 24.69
N ASP A 198 -9.38 6.05 25.60
CA ASP A 198 -9.14 4.61 25.43
C ASP A 198 -10.43 3.81 25.29
N GLY A 199 -11.52 4.21 25.96
CA GLY A 199 -12.82 3.55 25.88
C GLY A 199 -13.45 3.69 24.49
N ASP A 200 -13.35 4.88 23.90
CA ASP A 200 -13.76 5.14 22.52
C ASP A 200 -12.95 4.30 21.52
N PHE A 201 -11.63 4.24 21.68
CA PHE A 201 -10.78 3.42 20.82
C PHE A 201 -11.05 1.91 20.95
N LEU A 202 -11.30 1.42 22.17
CA LEU A 202 -11.69 0.03 22.40
C LEU A 202 -13.05 -0.31 21.78
N SER A 203 -13.99 0.63 21.82
CA SER A 203 -15.30 0.48 21.18
C SER A 203 -15.17 0.40 19.66
N PHE A 204 -14.36 1.28 19.07
CA PHE A 204 -14.00 1.22 17.65
C PHE A 204 -13.36 -0.12 17.27
N GLN A 205 -12.38 -0.60 18.04
CA GLN A 205 -11.76 -1.91 17.81
C GLN A 205 -12.81 -3.03 17.85
N LYS A 206 -13.69 -3.04 18.85
CA LYS A 206 -14.72 -4.08 18.97
C LYS A 206 -15.63 -4.12 17.73
N GLU A 207 -16.08 -2.97 17.24
CA GLU A 207 -16.93 -2.87 16.05
C GLU A 207 -16.19 -3.23 14.76
N LEU A 208 -14.92 -2.82 14.64
CA LEU A 208 -14.06 -3.13 13.51
C LEU A 208 -13.84 -4.65 13.41
N PHE A 209 -13.41 -5.27 14.50
CA PHE A 209 -13.07 -6.70 14.51
C PHE A 209 -14.31 -7.60 14.38
N ALA A 210 -15.49 -7.12 14.79
CA ALA A 210 -16.76 -7.80 14.56
C ALA A 210 -17.15 -7.91 13.08
N GLN A 211 -16.59 -7.07 12.21
CA GLN A 211 -16.82 -7.10 10.75
C GLN A 211 -15.81 -7.94 9.98
N SER A 212 -14.85 -8.56 10.67
CA SER A 212 -13.84 -9.39 10.03
C SER A 212 -14.47 -10.58 9.29
N LEU A 213 -13.94 -10.90 8.10
CA LEU A 213 -14.34 -12.05 7.28
C LEU A 213 -14.00 -13.40 7.94
N TYR A 214 -13.13 -13.38 8.95
CA TYR A 214 -12.75 -14.55 9.75
C TYR A 214 -12.74 -14.16 11.23
N LYS A 215 -12.91 -15.15 12.10
CA LYS A 215 -12.84 -14.95 13.55
C LYS A 215 -11.43 -14.49 13.95
N PRO A 216 -11.25 -13.26 14.45
CA PRO A 216 -9.95 -12.81 14.93
C PRO A 216 -9.50 -13.60 16.15
N GLU A 217 -8.19 -13.80 16.31
CA GLU A 217 -7.63 -14.50 17.47
C GLU A 217 -7.75 -13.67 18.75
N THR A 218 -7.41 -12.39 18.65
CA THR A 218 -7.44 -11.43 19.75
C THR A 218 -7.84 -10.03 19.25
N ILE A 219 -8.33 -9.21 20.18
CA ILE A 219 -8.46 -7.76 19.98
C ILE A 219 -7.29 -7.11 20.74
N PRO A 220 -6.48 -6.25 20.11
CA PRO A 220 -5.22 -5.74 20.68
C PRO A 220 -5.36 -4.98 22.00
N GLY A 221 -6.43 -4.19 22.15
CA GLY A 221 -6.61 -3.33 23.31
C GLY A 221 -6.03 -1.92 23.11
N ALA A 222 -6.13 -1.06 24.13
CA ALA A 222 -5.89 0.37 24.01
C ALA A 222 -4.40 0.76 23.86
N ASP A 223 -3.51 -0.13 24.28
CA ASP A 223 -2.06 0.07 24.29
C ASP A 223 -1.41 -0.20 22.92
N HIS A 224 -2.13 -0.81 21.98
CA HIS A 224 -1.62 -1.15 20.66
C HIS A 224 -2.06 -0.13 19.61
N ARG A 225 -1.22 0.06 18.58
CA ARG A 225 -1.57 0.83 17.39
C ARG A 225 -2.11 -0.09 16.31
N LEU A 226 -3.07 0.42 15.55
CA LEU A 226 -3.59 -0.22 14.35
C LEU A 226 -2.96 0.40 13.10
N LEU A 227 -2.80 -0.44 12.08
CA LEU A 227 -2.50 -0.06 10.72
C LEU A 227 -3.62 -0.59 9.82
N THR A 228 -4.33 0.31 9.15
CA THR A 228 -5.47 0.01 8.29
C THR A 228 -5.09 0.27 6.83
N LEU A 229 -4.93 -0.79 6.04
CA LEU A 229 -4.63 -0.71 4.61
C LEU A 229 -5.92 -0.83 3.81
N VAL A 230 -6.13 0.08 2.87
CA VAL A 230 -7.42 0.24 2.19
C VAL A 230 -7.24 0.24 0.68
N THR A 231 -8.03 -0.59 0.01
CA THR A 231 -8.10 -0.59 -1.45
C THR A 231 -9.53 -0.77 -1.96
N CYS A 232 -9.77 -0.47 -3.24
CA CYS A 232 -11.07 -0.69 -3.88
C CYS A 232 -11.40 -2.19 -3.97
N SER A 233 -12.67 -2.51 -3.78
CA SER A 233 -13.22 -3.85 -3.98
C SER A 233 -14.32 -3.83 -5.05
N TYR A 234 -14.55 -4.97 -5.71
CA TYR A 234 -15.51 -5.10 -6.81
C TYR A 234 -16.84 -5.74 -6.37
N GLU A 235 -17.06 -5.94 -5.07
CA GLU A 235 -18.28 -6.59 -4.55
C GLU A 235 -19.54 -5.72 -4.73
N TRP A 236 -19.42 -4.41 -4.56
CA TRP A 236 -20.47 -3.42 -4.81
C TRP A 236 -19.85 -2.05 -5.08
N GLU A 237 -20.68 -1.08 -5.48
CA GLU A 237 -20.24 0.30 -5.68
C GLU A 237 -19.66 0.88 -4.38
N SER A 238 -18.47 1.49 -4.46
CA SER A 238 -17.73 2.02 -3.30
C SER A 238 -17.25 0.98 -2.29
N ALA A 239 -17.36 -0.33 -2.58
CA ALA A 239 -16.79 -1.36 -1.73
C ALA A 239 -15.27 -1.16 -1.58
N ARG A 240 -14.77 -1.52 -0.40
CA ARG A 240 -13.36 -1.51 -0.03
C ARG A 240 -12.98 -2.85 0.57
N THR A 241 -11.78 -3.31 0.22
CA THR A 241 -11.09 -4.32 1.00
C THR A 241 -10.24 -3.58 2.02
N VAL A 242 -10.46 -3.86 3.29
CA VAL A 242 -9.79 -3.21 4.41
C VAL A 242 -9.02 -4.28 5.18
N VAL A 243 -7.70 -4.19 5.20
CA VAL A 243 -6.82 -5.09 5.96
C VAL A 243 -6.35 -4.33 7.18
N VAL A 244 -6.65 -4.86 8.36
CA VAL A 244 -6.29 -4.23 9.63
C VAL A 244 -5.24 -5.08 10.31
N ALA A 245 -4.14 -4.43 10.66
CA ALA A 245 -2.99 -5.02 11.27
C ALA A 245 -2.65 -4.31 12.59
N THR A 246 -1.93 -5.01 13.45
CA THR A 246 -1.70 -4.61 14.83
C THR A 246 -0.21 -4.59 15.08
N GLU A 247 0.29 -3.51 15.68
CA GLU A 247 1.71 -3.36 15.96
C GLU A 247 2.23 -4.51 16.84
N VAL A 248 3.36 -5.10 16.46
CA VAL A 248 4.06 -6.12 17.23
C VAL A 248 5.02 -5.42 18.21
N ARG A 249 4.98 -5.83 19.47
CA ARG A 249 5.87 -5.34 20.53
C ARG A 249 7.00 -6.31 20.81
#